data_AF-W2GG01-F1
#
_entry.id   AF-W2GG01-F1
#
_cell.length_a   1.000
_cell.length_b   1.000
_cell.length_c   1.000
_cell.angle_alpha   90.00
_cell.angle_beta   90.00
_cell.angle_gamma   90.00
#
_symmetry.space_group_name_H-M   'P 1'
#
loop_
_entity.id
_entity.type
_entity.pdbx_description
1 polymer ?
#
loop_
_entity_poly.entity_id
_entity_poly.type
_entity_poly.pdbx_seq_one_letter_code
_entity_poly.pdbx_strand_id
1 'polypeptide(L)'
;MRGSKRMGCPMRIKIVAVDENNTEGPWKIAHTRDGSTKHNHPTSLDVRVHVGNRQRSSQQSTAPEVSTVNDFIFYQTAAGVSVSKVYTTLLLTDTSSLFIPKDIANVK
;
A
#
# COMPACT_ATOMS: atom_id res chain seq x y z
N MET A 1 26.59 -3.78 -10.21
CA MET A 1 25.95 -3.38 -8.92
C MET A 1 24.66 -2.63 -9.23
N ARG A 2 23.51 -3.09 -8.73
CA ARG A 2 22.23 -2.38 -8.93
C ARG A 2 22.20 -1.22 -7.93
N GLY A 3 22.52 -0.02 -8.39
CA GLY A 3 22.51 1.19 -7.57
C GLY A 3 21.16 1.40 -6.89
N SER A 4 21.18 1.85 -5.64
CA SER A 4 19.99 2.26 -4.92
C SER A 4 19.30 3.39 -5.70
N LYS A 5 18.03 3.22 -6.10
CA LYS A 5 17.19 4.28 -6.72
C LYS A 5 16.73 5.35 -5.72
N ARG A 6 17.48 5.58 -4.63
CA ARG A 6 17.15 6.60 -3.63
C ARG A 6 17.38 7.97 -4.27
N MET A 7 16.33 8.78 -4.34
CA MET A 7 16.39 10.16 -4.87
C MET A 7 17.04 11.16 -3.90
N GLY A 8 17.78 10.69 -2.90
CA GLY A 8 18.41 11.54 -1.89
C GLY A 8 17.42 12.39 -1.08
N CYS A 9 16.18 11.92 -0.88
CA CYS A 9 15.18 12.67 -0.12
C CYS A 9 15.64 12.87 1.33
N PRO A 10 15.71 14.11 1.84
CA PRO A 10 16.12 14.39 3.22
C PRO A 10 14.99 14.14 4.23
N MET A 11 13.76 13.87 3.76
CA MET A 11 12.60 13.60 4.61
C MET A 11 12.80 12.31 5.42
N ARG A 12 12.68 12.40 6.74
CA ARG A 12 12.86 11.26 7.66
C ARG A 12 11.87 11.34 8.81
N ILE A 13 11.20 10.22 9.08
CA ILE A 13 10.33 10.01 10.23
C ILE A 13 10.92 8.93 11.14
N LYS A 14 10.73 9.07 12.45
CA LYS A 14 11.06 8.08 13.47
C LYS A 14 9.86 7.83 14.36
N ILE A 15 9.75 6.63 14.89
CA ILE A 15 8.79 6.28 15.94
C ILE A 15 9.55 6.39 17.25
N VAL A 16 9.01 7.15 18.21
CA VAL A 16 9.62 7.35 19.53
C VAL A 16 8.58 7.14 20.62
N ALA A 17 9.01 6.62 21.77
CA ALA A 17 8.17 6.59 22.95
C ALA A 17 7.75 8.03 23.32
N VAL A 18 6.51 8.19 23.80
CA VAL A 18 6.02 9.49 24.28
C VAL A 18 6.76 9.88 25.57
N ASP A 19 6.96 8.89 26.45
CA ASP A 19 7.82 8.96 27.62
C ASP A 19 9.07 8.11 27.37
N GLU A 20 10.25 8.72 27.38
CA GLU A 20 11.52 8.06 27.09
C GLU A 20 11.89 6.98 28.13
N ASN A 21 11.29 7.05 29.32
CA ASN A 21 11.52 6.07 30.39
C ASN A 21 10.49 4.93 30.39
N ASN A 22 9.46 4.99 29.53
CA ASN A 22 8.42 3.98 29.42
C ASN A 22 8.27 3.48 27.98
N THR A 23 9.09 2.50 27.61
CA THR A 23 9.09 1.91 26.26
C THR A 23 7.87 1.03 25.97
N GLU A 24 7.14 0.62 26.99
CA GLU A 24 5.87 -0.13 26.85
C GLU A 24 4.65 0.80 26.71
N GLY A 25 4.82 2.08 27.02
CA GLY A 25 3.78 3.10 26.94
C GLY A 25 3.48 3.58 25.52
N PRO A 26 2.71 4.68 25.39
CA PRO A 26 2.32 5.21 24.08
C PRO A 26 3.53 5.64 23.23
N TRP A 27 3.39 5.49 21.92
CA TRP A 27 4.39 5.89 20.92
C TRP A 27 3.86 7.02 20.03
N LYS A 28 4.77 7.86 19.54
CA LYS A 28 4.47 8.95 18.60
C LYS A 28 5.38 8.91 17.37
N ILE A 29 4.88 9.44 16.27
CA ILE A 29 5.69 9.70 15.07
C ILE A 29 6.32 11.08 15.22
N ALA A 30 7.63 11.17 15.03
CA ALA A 30 8.38 12.42 15.05
C ALA A 30 9.29 12.52 13.82
N HIS A 31 9.68 13.74 13.46
CA HIS A 31 10.72 13.94 12.45
C HIS A 31 12.11 13.80 13.08
N THR A 32 13.09 13.29 12.33
CA THR A 32 14.46 13.24 12.86
C THR A 32 15.05 14.64 12.92
N ARG A 33 15.92 14.89 13.91
CA ARG A 33 16.53 16.22 14.13
C ARG A 33 17.37 16.69 12.94
N ASP A 34 17.99 15.75 12.24
CA ASP A 34 18.80 15.92 11.04
C ASP A 34 17.99 15.75 9.73
N GLY A 35 16.71 15.41 9.85
CA GLY A 35 15.81 15.16 8.73
C GLY A 35 15.01 16.40 8.39
N SER A 36 14.73 16.57 7.10
CA SER A 36 13.72 17.54 6.67
C SER A 36 12.31 17.03 7.04
N THR A 37 11.36 17.94 7.23
CA THR A 37 9.91 17.64 7.25
C THR A 37 9.29 17.73 5.86
N LYS A 38 10.08 18.16 4.86
CA LYS A 38 9.67 18.38 3.48
C LYS A 38 10.41 17.44 2.54
N HIS A 39 9.68 16.91 1.57
CA HIS A 39 10.26 16.22 0.43
C HIS A 39 10.93 17.21 -0.52
N ASN A 40 12.02 16.79 -1.17
CA ASN A 40 12.67 17.54 -2.25
C ASN A 40 12.22 17.08 -3.65
N HIS A 41 11.14 16.30 -3.71
CA HIS A 41 10.56 15.75 -4.93
C HIS A 41 9.04 15.69 -4.78
N PRO A 42 8.29 15.69 -5.89
CA PRO A 42 6.85 15.49 -5.86
C PRO A 42 6.50 14.09 -5.34
N THR A 43 5.28 13.95 -4.82
CA THR A 43 4.70 12.65 -4.49
C THR A 43 4.58 11.81 -5.76
N SER A 44 4.88 10.51 -5.68
CA SER A 44 4.66 9.58 -6.78
C SER A 44 3.16 9.30 -6.93
N LEU A 45 2.52 9.99 -7.86
CA LEU A 45 1.09 9.80 -8.18
C LEU A 45 0.84 8.55 -9.03
N ASP A 46 1.82 8.12 -9.83
CA ASP A 46 1.68 6.93 -10.65
C ASP A 46 1.63 5.67 -9.75
N VAL A 47 0.52 4.94 -9.87
CA VAL A 47 0.23 3.66 -9.21
C VAL A 47 1.33 2.64 -9.45
N ARG A 48 1.97 2.71 -10.62
CA ARG A 48 3.04 1.79 -11.05
C ARG A 48 4.37 2.09 -10.33
N VAL A 49 4.45 3.19 -9.58
CA VAL A 49 5.60 3.51 -8.74
C VAL A 49 5.40 2.86 -7.37
N HIS A 50 6.42 2.13 -6.91
CA HIS A 50 6.43 1.36 -5.66
C HIS A 50 5.37 0.24 -5.57
N VAL A 51 5.10 -0.47 -6.68
CA VAL A 51 4.13 -1.59 -6.76
C VAL A 51 4.23 -2.57 -5.60
N GLY A 52 5.44 -3.00 -5.22
CA GLY A 52 5.63 -3.94 -4.11
C GLY A 52 5.17 -3.41 -2.74
N ASN A 53 5.26 -2.10 -2.49
CA ASN A 53 4.70 -1.50 -1.27
C ASN A 53 3.18 -1.44 -1.34
N ARG A 54 2.61 -1.07 -2.50
CA ARG A 54 1.16 -0.99 -2.69
C ARG A 54 0.49 -2.36 -2.57
N GLN A 55 1.07 -3.39 -3.18
CA GLN A 55 0.60 -4.77 -3.05
C GLN A 55 0.60 -5.25 -1.59
N ARG A 56 1.68 -5.00 -0.84
CA ARG A 56 1.76 -5.34 0.59
C ARG A 56 0.74 -4.57 1.42
N SER A 57 0.58 -3.27 1.16
CA SER A 57 -0.44 -2.45 1.82
C SER A 57 -1.83 -2.99 1.54
N SER A 58 -2.14 -3.37 0.29
CA SER A 58 -3.44 -3.95 -0.06
C SER A 58 -3.71 -5.28 0.66
N GLN A 59 -2.68 -6.11 0.85
CA GLN A 59 -2.79 -7.37 1.59
C GLN A 59 -2.95 -7.18 3.10
N GLN A 60 -2.38 -6.11 3.67
CA GLN A 60 -2.42 -5.81 5.11
C GLN A 60 -3.63 -4.95 5.50
N SER A 61 -4.18 -4.20 4.55
CA SER A 61 -5.43 -3.49 4.75
C SER A 61 -6.54 -4.52 4.97
N THR A 62 -6.96 -4.69 6.22
CA THR A 62 -8.35 -4.99 6.55
C THR A 62 -9.17 -3.81 6.05
N ALA A 63 -9.41 -3.77 4.74
CA ALA A 63 -10.09 -2.65 4.12
C ALA A 63 -11.45 -2.45 4.82
N PRO A 64 -11.92 -1.19 4.95
CA PRO A 64 -13.32 -0.94 5.30
C PRO A 64 -14.18 -1.75 4.34
N GLU A 65 -15.32 -2.27 4.82
CA GLU A 65 -16.26 -3.08 4.04
C GLU A 65 -16.20 -2.68 2.57
N VAL A 66 -15.59 -3.53 1.74
CA VAL A 66 -15.52 -3.25 0.32
C VAL A 66 -16.95 -3.40 -0.16
N SER A 67 -17.66 -2.27 -0.28
CA SER A 67 -19.12 -2.24 -0.42
C SER A 67 -19.59 -3.03 -1.64
N THR A 68 -18.72 -3.18 -2.65
CA THR A 68 -18.97 -4.00 -3.83
C THR A 68 -17.71 -4.72 -4.34
N VAL A 69 -17.88 -5.87 -4.99
CA VAL A 69 -16.77 -6.59 -5.65
C VAL A 69 -16.05 -5.75 -6.72
N ASN A 70 -16.75 -4.81 -7.35
CA ASN A 70 -16.15 -3.92 -8.35
C ASN A 70 -15.13 -2.97 -7.71
N ASP A 71 -15.42 -2.44 -6.53
CA ASP A 71 -14.48 -1.60 -5.78
C ASP A 71 -13.23 -2.42 -5.40
N PHE A 72 -13.41 -3.68 -5.00
CA PHE A 72 -12.30 -4.59 -4.75
C PHE A 72 -11.41 -4.77 -5.98
N ILE A 73 -12.01 -5.10 -7.13
CA ILE A 73 -11.27 -5.28 -8.39
C ILE A 73 -10.53 -4.00 -8.77
N PHE A 74 -11.18 -2.85 -8.67
CA PHE A 74 -10.60 -1.54 -8.99
C PHE A 74 -9.36 -1.27 -8.13
N TYR A 75 -9.47 -1.36 -6.80
CA TYR A 75 -8.35 -1.05 -5.90
C TYR A 75 -7.19 -2.03 -6.05
N GLN A 76 -7.46 -3.33 -6.26
CA GLN A 76 -6.40 -4.31 -6.46
C GLN A 76 -5.66 -4.10 -7.79
N THR A 77 -6.40 -3.80 -8.86
CA THR A 77 -5.82 -3.48 -10.17
C THR A 77 -5.01 -2.19 -10.09
N ALA A 78 -5.52 -1.17 -9.40
CA ALA A 78 -4.80 0.07 -9.11
C ALA A 78 -3.61 -0.11 -8.15
N ALA A 79 -3.54 -1.19 -7.37
CA ALA A 79 -2.35 -1.56 -6.61
C ALA A 79 -1.33 -2.36 -7.46
N GLY A 80 -1.64 -2.63 -8.73
CA GLY A 80 -0.82 -3.42 -9.64
C GLY A 80 -0.82 -4.92 -9.29
N VAL A 81 -1.87 -5.41 -8.63
CA VAL A 81 -2.07 -6.84 -8.42
C VAL A 81 -2.47 -7.48 -9.74
N SER A 82 -1.93 -8.66 -10.04
CA SER A 82 -2.25 -9.35 -11.29
C SER A 82 -3.71 -9.82 -11.31
N VAL A 83 -4.33 -9.82 -12.49
CA VAL A 83 -5.70 -10.32 -12.71
C VAL A 83 -5.90 -11.72 -12.10
N SER A 84 -4.92 -12.62 -12.30
CA SER A 84 -4.96 -13.97 -11.72
C SER A 84 -5.01 -13.96 -10.19
N LYS A 85 -4.26 -13.06 -9.51
CA LYS A 85 -4.31 -12.96 -8.05
C LYS A 85 -5.64 -12.38 -7.57
N VAL A 86 -6.17 -11.36 -8.25
CA VAL A 86 -7.51 -10.81 -7.93
C VAL A 86 -8.57 -11.90 -8.08
N TYR A 87 -8.51 -12.68 -9.15
CA TYR A 87 -9.41 -13.80 -9.42
C TYR A 87 -9.35 -14.87 -8.33
N THR A 88 -8.15 -15.32 -7.96
CA THR A 88 -7.98 -16.30 -6.88
C THR A 88 -8.52 -15.78 -5.56
N THR A 89 -8.30 -14.51 -5.22
CA THR A 89 -8.86 -13.94 -3.99
C THR A 89 -10.39 -13.93 -4.03
N LEU A 90 -11.01 -13.57 -5.16
CA LEU A 90 -12.46 -13.58 -5.32
C LEU A 90 -13.06 -14.98 -5.15
N LEU A 91 -12.45 -16.00 -5.75
CA LEU A 91 -12.88 -17.39 -5.58
C LEU A 91 -12.78 -17.88 -4.13
N LEU A 92 -11.78 -17.39 -3.38
CA LEU A 92 -11.61 -17.74 -1.97
C LEU A 92 -12.61 -17.02 -1.06
N THR A 93 -13.03 -15.81 -1.40
CA THR A 93 -13.97 -15.00 -0.60
C THR A 93 -15.43 -15.27 -0.93
N ASP A 94 -15.74 -15.63 -2.18
CA ASP A 94 -17.09 -15.95 -2.64
C ASP A 94 -17.03 -17.08 -3.67
N THR A 95 -17.21 -18.31 -3.17
CA THR A 95 -17.20 -19.53 -3.97
C THR A 95 -18.42 -19.67 -4.89
N SER A 96 -19.45 -18.84 -4.72
CA SER A 96 -20.69 -18.87 -5.53
C SER A 96 -20.66 -17.94 -6.73
N SER A 97 -19.60 -17.12 -6.84
CA SER A 97 -19.49 -16.13 -7.89
C SER A 97 -19.07 -16.71 -9.24
N LEU A 98 -19.72 -16.23 -10.31
CA LEU A 98 -19.47 -16.57 -11.72
C LEU A 98 -18.40 -15.68 -12.40
N PHE A 99 -17.57 -14.96 -11.64
CA PHE A 99 -16.53 -14.13 -12.25
C PHE A 99 -15.63 -14.97 -13.16
N ILE A 100 -15.30 -14.44 -14.33
CA ILE A 100 -14.20 -14.94 -15.16
C ILE A 100 -13.05 -13.93 -15.13
N PRO A 101 -11.79 -14.36 -15.36
CA PRO A 101 -10.64 -13.46 -15.42
C PRO A 101 -10.82 -12.27 -16.39
N LYS A 102 -11.67 -12.44 -17.41
CA LYS A 102 -12.01 -11.40 -18.38
C LYS A 102 -12.85 -10.28 -17.78
N ASP A 103 -13.71 -10.57 -16.81
CA ASP A 103 -14.52 -9.56 -16.12
C ASP A 103 -13.63 -8.60 -15.35
N ILE A 104 -12.62 -9.14 -14.65
CA ILE A 104 -11.60 -8.37 -13.93
C ILE A 104 -10.76 -7.51 -14.88
N ALA A 105 -10.36 -8.06 -16.03
CA ALA A 105 -9.54 -7.34 -17.01
C ALA A 105 -10.28 -6.19 -17.70
N ASN A 106 -11.61 -6.25 -17.74
CA ASN A 106 -12.48 -5.25 -18.36
C ASN A 106 -12.89 -4.11 -17.42
N VAL A 107 -12.63 -4.23 -16.11
CA VAL A 107 -12.74 -3.11 -15.17
C VAL A 107 -11.57 -2.16 -15.40
N LYS A 108 -11.71 -1.26 -16.37
CA LYS A 108 -10.76 -0.17 -16.68
C LYS A 108 -11.46 1.17 -16.68
#